data_AF-A0A936GG82-F1
#
_entry.id   AF-A0A936GG82-F1
#
_cell.length_a   1.000
_cell.length_b   1.000
_cell.length_c   1.000
_cell.angle_alpha   90.00
_cell.angle_beta   90.00
_cell.angle_gamma   90.00
#
_symmetry.space_group_name_H-M   'P 1'
#
loop_
_entity.id
_entity.type
_entity.pdbx_description
1 polymer ?
#
loop_
_entity_poly.entity_id
_entity_poly.type
_entity_poly.pdbx_seq_one_letter_code
_entity_poly.pdbx_strand_id
1 'polypeptide(L)'
;MTKTFADKVIEANRHLHYSGKLPAGFQVLNPYIDNPETMEVMEQFYHKYYCDSIQRRLILGINPSRHGAGVTGVPFTDTKRLETVCGIKMHSEYSHEISSVFMYDMIAQYGGAKDFYQHFYINSPFPLAIIHQGKNGKWLNANYYDDPLLFDMVKDFMILSLKKHISMGIDTSKVFVLGKKNAEFIQKLNKEAKLFGDLKILEHPRYIQQYKSKEKQLYIDKYIIALNTPT
;
A
#
# COMPACT_ATOMS: atom_id res chain seq x y z
N MET A 1 -28.35 6.77 0.61
CA MET A 1 -27.25 7.24 -0.27
C MET A 1 -26.30 6.09 -0.53
N THR A 2 -25.77 5.97 -1.75
CA THR A 2 -24.77 4.95 -2.09
C THR A 2 -23.44 5.30 -1.42
N LYS A 3 -22.78 4.33 -0.76
CA LYS A 3 -21.46 4.53 -0.12
C LYS A 3 -20.40 4.90 -1.17
N THR A 4 -19.62 5.95 -0.91
CA THR A 4 -18.47 6.34 -1.73
C THR A 4 -17.33 5.33 -1.62
N PHE A 5 -16.33 5.44 -2.51
CA PHE A 5 -15.11 4.65 -2.41
C PHE A 5 -14.40 4.91 -1.08
N ALA A 6 -14.33 6.18 -0.65
CA ALA A 6 -13.80 6.57 0.66
C ALA A 6 -14.50 5.84 1.81
N ASP A 7 -15.83 5.86 1.84
CA ASP A 7 -16.61 5.21 2.91
C ASP A 7 -16.30 3.71 3.02
N LYS A 8 -16.18 3.04 1.87
CA LYS A 8 -15.86 1.60 1.81
C LYS A 8 -14.46 1.30 2.33
N VAL A 9 -13.47 2.15 2.01
CA VAL A 9 -12.09 1.98 2.49
C VAL A 9 -11.99 2.27 3.98
N ILE A 10 -12.62 3.35 4.45
CA ILE A 10 -12.64 3.73 5.87
C ILE A 10 -13.27 2.61 6.70
N GLU A 11 -14.43 2.11 6.28
CA GLU A 11 -15.09 0.98 6.95
C GLU A 11 -14.23 -0.28 6.92
N ALA A 12 -13.52 -0.55 5.82
CA ALA A 12 -12.62 -1.69 5.73
C ALA A 12 -11.44 -1.59 6.72
N ASN A 13 -10.85 -0.40 6.86
CA ASN A 13 -9.74 -0.12 7.77
C ASN A 13 -10.18 -0.15 9.24
N ARG A 14 -11.37 0.39 9.58
CA ARG A 14 -11.93 0.32 10.95
C ARG A 14 -12.08 -1.11 11.46
N HIS A 15 -12.42 -2.04 10.57
CA HIS A 15 -12.62 -3.46 10.90
C HIS A 15 -11.42 -4.33 10.50
N LEU A 16 -10.29 -3.72 10.16
CA LEU A 16 -9.12 -4.47 9.73
C LEU A 16 -8.50 -5.16 10.95
N HIS A 17 -8.49 -6.49 10.93
CA HIS A 17 -7.90 -7.30 11.98
C HIS A 17 -7.43 -8.64 11.39
N TYR A 18 -6.25 -9.10 11.81
CA TYR A 18 -5.72 -10.42 11.49
C TYR A 18 -5.71 -11.28 12.75
N SER A 19 -6.54 -12.33 12.75
CA SER A 19 -6.68 -13.29 13.86
C SER A 19 -6.03 -14.64 13.58
N GLY A 20 -5.35 -14.79 12.43
CA GLY A 20 -4.67 -16.02 12.08
C GLY A 20 -3.39 -16.26 12.90
N LYS A 21 -2.89 -17.49 12.89
CA LYS A 21 -1.60 -17.82 13.51
C LYS A 21 -0.45 -17.24 12.68
N LEU A 22 0.72 -17.13 13.30
CA LEU A 22 1.97 -16.74 12.65
C LEU A 22 3.08 -17.72 13.06
N PRO A 23 4.17 -17.83 12.28
CA PRO A 23 5.35 -18.58 12.70
C PRO A 23 5.94 -17.98 13.99
N ALA A 24 6.68 -18.80 14.73
CA ALA A 24 7.38 -18.34 15.93
C ALA A 24 8.29 -17.15 15.61
N GLY A 25 8.25 -16.11 16.46
CA GLY A 25 9.06 -14.90 16.28
C GLY A 25 8.49 -13.87 15.30
N PHE A 26 7.29 -14.07 14.74
CA PHE A 26 6.58 -13.07 13.93
C PHE A 26 5.38 -12.48 14.70
N GLN A 27 5.12 -11.19 14.46
CA GLN A 27 3.95 -10.48 14.97
C GLN A 27 3.37 -9.55 13.91
N VAL A 28 2.08 -9.24 14.05
CA VAL A 28 1.37 -8.27 13.21
C VAL A 28 1.08 -7.04 14.05
N LEU A 29 1.32 -5.87 13.46
CA LEU A 29 0.99 -4.57 14.03
C LEU A 29 -0.13 -3.92 13.22
N ASN A 30 -1.12 -3.38 13.92
CA ASN A 30 -2.23 -2.68 13.31
C ASN A 30 -2.12 -1.18 13.61
N PRO A 31 -1.81 -0.34 12.60
CA PRO A 31 -1.58 1.08 12.82
C PRO A 31 -2.83 1.81 13.36
N TYR A 32 -4.02 1.25 13.15
CA TYR A 32 -5.30 1.86 13.55
C TYR A 32 -5.68 1.64 15.02
N ILE A 33 -4.95 0.79 15.76
CA ILE A 33 -5.24 0.48 17.17
C ILE A 33 -4.35 1.30 18.11
N ASP A 34 -3.07 1.44 17.76
CA ASP A 34 -2.07 1.99 18.68
C ASP A 34 -2.14 3.52 18.79
N ASN A 35 -2.57 4.21 17.72
CA ASN A 35 -2.65 5.67 17.65
C ASN A 35 -4.00 6.12 17.07
N PRO A 36 -4.92 6.71 17.87
CA PRO A 36 -6.21 7.19 17.38
C PRO A 36 -6.11 8.22 16.25
N GLU A 37 -5.09 9.08 16.25
CA GLU A 37 -4.92 10.11 15.21
C GLU A 37 -4.70 9.49 13.82
N THR A 38 -4.12 8.28 13.76
CA THR A 38 -3.94 7.54 12.50
C THR A 38 -5.26 7.34 11.77
N MET A 39 -6.35 7.01 12.50
CA MET A 39 -7.67 6.89 11.90
C MET A 39 -8.19 8.24 11.39
N GLU A 40 -8.01 9.31 12.16
CA GLU A 40 -8.45 10.66 11.80
C GLU A 40 -7.80 11.17 10.51
N VAL A 41 -6.47 11.06 10.41
CA VAL A 41 -5.75 11.55 9.22
C VAL A 41 -5.99 10.67 7.99
N MET A 42 -6.18 9.36 8.19
CA MET A 42 -6.55 8.41 7.14
C MET A 42 -7.94 8.73 6.57
N GLU A 43 -8.92 9.01 7.43
CA GLU A 43 -10.28 9.42 7.03
C GLU A 43 -10.27 10.72 6.25
N GLN A 44 -9.54 11.74 6.72
CA GLN A 44 -9.35 13.00 6.01
C GLN A 44 -8.76 12.77 4.61
N PHE A 45 -7.77 11.89 4.49
CA PHE A 45 -7.15 11.57 3.20
C PHE A 45 -8.15 10.91 2.23
N TYR A 46 -8.86 9.87 2.68
CA TYR A 46 -9.78 9.17 1.79
C TYR A 46 -10.99 10.02 1.41
N HIS A 47 -11.55 10.80 2.33
CA HIS A 47 -12.61 11.76 1.98
C HIS A 47 -12.10 12.85 1.01
N LYS A 48 -10.84 13.27 1.12
CA LYS A 48 -10.28 14.28 0.19
C LYS A 48 -10.12 13.78 -1.23
N TYR A 49 -9.72 12.52 -1.43
CA TYR A 49 -9.30 12.00 -2.74
C TYR A 49 -10.21 10.93 -3.35
N TYR A 50 -11.13 10.35 -2.57
CA TYR A 50 -11.96 9.21 -2.97
C TYR A 50 -13.45 9.37 -2.61
N CYS A 51 -13.93 10.58 -2.34
CA CYS A 51 -15.34 10.88 -2.03
C CYS A 51 -16.21 10.88 -3.31
N ASP A 52 -16.18 9.77 -4.03
CA ASP A 52 -16.93 9.52 -5.26
C ASP A 52 -17.17 8.00 -5.41
N SER A 53 -17.70 7.54 -6.54
CA SER A 53 -17.88 6.11 -6.85
C SER A 53 -17.19 5.70 -8.15
N ILE A 54 -16.20 6.46 -8.58
CA ILE A 54 -15.47 6.22 -9.83
C ILE A 54 -14.57 5.00 -9.65
N GLN A 55 -14.48 4.15 -10.68
CA GLN A 55 -13.60 2.98 -10.65
C GLN A 55 -12.12 3.41 -10.58
N ARG A 56 -11.29 2.67 -9.84
CA ARG A 56 -9.85 2.93 -9.71
C ARG A 56 -9.02 1.78 -10.25
N ARG A 57 -7.85 2.09 -10.83
CA ARG A 57 -6.81 1.09 -11.12
C ARG A 57 -5.98 0.83 -9.88
N LEU A 58 -5.61 -0.42 -9.65
CA LEU A 58 -4.93 -0.83 -8.42
C LEU A 58 -3.40 -0.85 -8.58
N ILE A 59 -2.72 -0.26 -7.61
CA ILE A 59 -1.28 -0.39 -7.41
C ILE A 59 -1.03 -1.19 -6.11
N LEU A 60 -0.31 -2.29 -6.21
CA LEU A 60 0.02 -3.18 -5.09
C LEU A 60 1.47 -2.99 -4.64
N GLY A 61 1.62 -2.44 -3.43
CA GLY A 61 2.84 -2.54 -2.63
C GLY A 61 3.01 -3.94 -2.02
N ILE A 62 3.91 -4.06 -1.04
CA ILE A 62 4.24 -5.33 -0.38
C ILE A 62 3.35 -5.54 0.84
N ASN A 63 3.67 -4.90 1.95
CA ASN A 63 2.84 -4.70 3.13
C ASN A 63 3.34 -3.44 3.85
N PRO A 64 2.54 -2.82 4.72
CA PRO A 64 2.99 -1.69 5.52
C PRO A 64 4.26 -2.03 6.32
N SER A 65 5.10 -1.03 6.53
CA SER A 65 6.18 -1.07 7.51
C SER A 65 5.69 -0.39 8.79
N ARG A 66 6.36 -0.61 9.94
CA ARG A 66 6.06 0.15 11.17
C ARG A 66 6.29 1.67 11.08
N HIS A 67 6.87 2.13 9.96
CA HIS A 67 7.04 3.55 9.64
C HIS A 67 6.23 3.89 8.37
N GLY A 68 5.96 5.17 8.13
CA GLY A 68 5.25 5.62 6.93
C GLY A 68 3.76 5.24 7.01
N ALA A 69 3.29 4.34 6.15
CA ALA A 69 1.89 3.88 6.16
C ALA A 69 1.49 3.19 7.48
N GLY A 70 2.43 2.59 8.21
CA GLY A 70 2.17 2.08 9.56
C GLY A 70 2.04 3.16 10.64
N VAL A 71 2.15 4.44 10.26
CA VAL A 71 1.92 5.61 11.13
C VAL A 71 0.70 6.39 10.64
N THR A 72 0.65 6.71 9.34
CA THR A 72 -0.42 7.55 8.76
C THR A 72 -1.65 6.77 8.34
N GLY A 73 -1.58 5.44 8.22
CA GLY A 73 -2.64 4.62 7.66
C GLY A 73 -2.84 4.78 6.15
N VAL A 74 -1.97 5.56 5.46
CA VAL A 74 -2.05 5.85 4.04
C VAL A 74 -0.82 5.27 3.30
N PRO A 75 -1.01 4.38 2.31
CA PRO A 75 0.09 3.72 1.60
C PRO A 75 1.07 4.70 0.93
N PHE A 76 2.36 4.53 1.20
CA PHE A 76 3.45 5.37 0.68
C PHE A 76 3.33 6.86 1.01
N THR A 77 2.63 7.21 2.09
CA THR A 77 2.50 8.59 2.55
C THR A 77 3.01 8.70 3.97
N ASP A 78 4.24 9.18 4.14
CA ASP A 78 4.76 9.53 5.46
C ASP A 78 4.17 10.86 5.94
N THR A 79 4.34 11.20 7.22
CA THR A 79 3.70 12.40 7.81
C THR A 79 4.14 13.68 7.12
N LYS A 80 5.41 13.74 6.67
CA LYS A 80 5.92 14.89 5.90
C LYS A 80 5.16 15.08 4.58
N ARG A 81 4.94 14.05 3.76
CA ARG A 81 4.19 14.20 2.50
C ARG A 81 2.69 14.37 2.74
N LEU A 82 2.16 13.76 3.80
CA LEU A 82 0.78 13.98 4.23
C LEU A 82 0.52 15.47 4.50
N GLU A 83 1.42 16.13 5.23
CA GLU A 83 1.31 17.56 5.51
C GLU A 83 1.62 18.40 4.26
N THR A 84 2.79 18.25 3.66
CA THR A 84 3.27 19.20 2.64
C THR A 84 2.59 19.06 1.28
N VAL A 85 2.07 17.89 0.93
CA VAL A 85 1.40 17.65 -0.36
C VAL A 85 -0.09 17.45 -0.18
N CYS A 86 -0.50 16.66 0.82
CA CYS A 86 -1.92 16.40 1.06
C CYS A 86 -2.58 17.43 1.97
N GLY A 87 -1.84 18.33 2.63
CA GLY A 87 -2.39 19.37 3.50
C GLY A 87 -3.08 18.81 4.75
N ILE A 88 -2.71 17.60 5.18
CA ILE A 88 -3.26 16.91 6.35
C ILE A 88 -2.11 16.74 7.34
N LYS A 89 -2.18 17.41 8.48
CA LYS A 89 -1.13 17.36 9.49
C LYS A 89 -1.43 16.25 10.49
N MET A 90 -0.39 15.48 10.82
CA MET A 90 -0.39 14.57 11.97
C MET A 90 0.49 15.20 13.06
N HIS A 91 -0.01 15.26 14.28
CA HIS A 91 0.60 15.96 15.42
C HIS A 91 1.33 15.01 16.38
N SER A 92 0.83 13.80 16.55
CA SER A 92 1.36 12.78 17.47
C SER A 92 2.71 12.21 17.02
N GLU A 93 2.96 12.16 15.71
CA GLU A 93 4.15 11.52 15.16
C GLU A 93 4.77 12.27 13.98
N TYR A 94 6.08 12.02 13.80
CA TYR A 94 6.82 12.48 12.65
C TYR A 94 7.61 11.32 12.01
N SER A 95 7.43 11.11 10.71
CA SER A 95 8.12 10.06 9.97
C SER A 95 8.65 10.55 8.63
N HIS A 96 9.78 9.95 8.23
CA HIS A 96 10.38 10.14 6.93
C HIS A 96 10.61 8.80 6.24
N GLU A 97 9.89 8.53 5.15
CA GLU A 97 10.04 7.31 4.36
C GLU A 97 10.55 7.61 2.94
N ILE A 98 11.70 7.02 2.58
CA ILE A 98 12.29 7.17 1.24
C ILE A 98 11.33 6.73 0.12
N SER A 99 10.53 5.68 0.33
CA SER A 99 9.53 5.24 -0.65
C SER A 99 8.48 6.32 -0.89
N SER A 100 8.03 7.01 0.17
CA SER A 100 7.12 8.16 0.08
C SER A 100 7.75 9.31 -0.70
N VAL A 101 9.08 9.55 -0.57
CA VAL A 101 9.76 10.58 -1.38
C VAL A 101 9.60 10.28 -2.86
N PHE A 102 9.94 9.06 -3.28
CA PHE A 102 9.84 8.68 -4.69
C PHE A 102 8.40 8.74 -5.21
N MET A 103 7.45 8.19 -4.44
CA MET A 103 6.05 8.14 -4.85
C MET A 103 5.49 9.54 -5.06
N TYR A 104 5.78 10.49 -4.16
CA TYR A 104 5.28 11.85 -4.31
C TYR A 104 6.02 12.68 -5.37
N ASP A 105 7.31 12.41 -5.62
CA ASP A 105 8.02 12.98 -6.77
C ASP A 105 7.38 12.50 -8.09
N MET A 106 7.02 11.22 -8.17
CA MET A 106 6.33 10.63 -9.33
C MET A 106 4.91 11.18 -9.46
N ILE A 107 4.13 11.25 -8.37
CA ILE A 107 2.77 11.80 -8.36
C ILE A 107 2.77 13.27 -8.81
N ALA A 108 3.76 14.07 -8.38
CA ALA A 108 3.88 15.46 -8.81
C ALA A 108 4.03 15.57 -10.34
N GLN A 109 4.87 14.72 -10.94
CA GLN A 109 5.10 14.70 -12.40
C GLN A 109 3.96 14.01 -13.18
N TYR A 110 3.18 13.13 -12.54
CA TYR A 110 1.99 12.53 -13.14
C TYR A 110 0.87 13.55 -13.41
N GLY A 111 0.80 14.62 -12.62
CA GLY A 111 -0.30 15.60 -12.64
C GLY A 111 -0.71 16.09 -11.26
N GLY A 112 -0.06 15.61 -10.20
CA GLY A 112 -0.36 15.95 -8.81
C GLY A 112 -1.28 14.94 -8.11
N ALA A 113 -1.40 15.08 -6.80
CA ALA A 113 -2.09 14.11 -5.95
C ALA A 113 -3.59 13.95 -6.29
N LYS A 114 -4.27 15.05 -6.65
CA LYS A 114 -5.69 15.01 -7.02
C LYS A 114 -5.90 14.12 -8.26
N ASP A 115 -5.18 14.41 -9.33
CA ASP A 115 -5.30 13.70 -10.60
C ASP A 115 -4.83 12.24 -10.46
N PHE A 116 -3.75 12.00 -9.72
CA PHE A 116 -3.28 10.65 -9.47
C PHE A 116 -4.32 9.79 -8.72
N TYR A 117 -4.82 10.27 -7.57
CA TYR A 117 -5.75 9.50 -6.75
C TYR A 117 -7.18 9.43 -7.32
N GLN A 118 -7.51 10.27 -8.31
CA GLN A 118 -8.72 10.11 -9.11
C GLN A 118 -8.67 8.86 -10.00
N HIS A 119 -7.48 8.42 -10.42
CA HIS A 119 -7.30 7.27 -11.31
C HIS A 119 -6.80 6.01 -10.60
N PHE A 120 -6.04 6.16 -9.52
CA PHE A 120 -5.35 5.06 -8.85
C PHE A 120 -5.74 4.92 -7.39
N TYR A 121 -5.79 3.66 -6.96
CA TYR A 121 -5.87 3.28 -5.56
C TYR A 121 -4.63 2.44 -5.23
N ILE A 122 -3.93 2.81 -4.15
CA ILE A 122 -2.77 2.06 -3.68
C ILE A 122 -3.16 1.21 -2.47
N ASN A 123 -2.75 -0.06 -2.46
CA ASN A 123 -2.83 -0.91 -1.28
C ASN A 123 -1.76 -2.02 -1.34
N SER A 124 -1.91 -3.08 -0.56
CA SER A 124 -1.05 -4.24 -0.44
C SER A 124 -1.91 -5.48 -0.17
N PRO A 125 -1.47 -6.68 -0.58
CA PRO A 125 -2.18 -7.93 -0.31
C PRO A 125 -2.37 -8.16 1.21
N PHE A 126 -1.36 -7.83 2.02
CA PHE A 126 -1.42 -7.88 3.47
C PHE A 126 -1.38 -6.44 4.03
N PRO A 127 -2.53 -5.82 4.37
CA PRO A 127 -2.63 -4.40 4.72
C PRO A 127 -2.22 -4.07 6.17
N LEU A 128 -1.46 -4.94 6.82
CA LEU A 128 -0.95 -4.75 8.19
C LEU A 128 0.58 -4.85 8.21
N ALA A 129 1.22 -4.20 9.17
CA ALA A 129 2.67 -4.33 9.31
C ALA A 129 3.02 -5.68 9.93
N ILE A 130 4.09 -6.31 9.43
CA ILE A 130 4.64 -7.54 9.98
C ILE A 130 6.01 -7.22 10.56
N ILE A 131 6.28 -7.71 11.77
CA ILE A 131 7.59 -7.63 12.40
C ILE A 131 8.09 -9.03 12.75
N HIS A 132 9.41 -9.21 12.72
CA HIS A 132 10.06 -10.44 13.15
C HIS A 132 11.14 -10.14 14.20
N GLN A 133 11.35 -11.07 15.12
CA GLN A 133 12.37 -10.96 16.14
C GLN A 133 13.73 -11.38 15.57
N GLY A 134 14.68 -10.43 15.52
CA GLY A 134 16.05 -10.70 15.06
C GLY A 134 16.91 -11.37 16.13
N LYS A 135 18.13 -11.75 15.74
CA LYS A 135 19.11 -12.49 16.57
C LYS A 135 19.45 -11.85 17.93
N ASN A 136 19.27 -10.53 18.06
CA ASN A 136 19.56 -9.77 19.28
C ASN A 136 18.28 -9.36 20.04
N GLY A 137 17.15 -10.03 19.80
CA GLY A 137 15.85 -9.69 20.39
C GLY A 137 15.18 -8.43 19.81
N LYS A 138 15.85 -7.72 18.90
CA LYS A 138 15.33 -6.52 18.22
C LYS A 138 14.26 -6.89 17.19
N TRP A 139 13.11 -6.22 17.26
CA TRP A 139 12.07 -6.34 16.24
C TRP A 139 12.44 -5.58 14.96
N LEU A 140 12.30 -6.23 13.83
CA LEU A 140 12.59 -5.72 12.49
C LEU A 140 11.33 -5.86 11.62
N ASN A 141 11.13 -4.93 10.68
CA ASN A 141 10.07 -5.09 9.68
C ASN A 141 10.32 -6.37 8.87
N ALA A 142 9.25 -7.09 8.55
CA ALA A 142 9.26 -8.25 7.67
C ALA A 142 8.28 -8.01 6.52
N ASN A 143 8.61 -8.58 5.36
CA ASN A 143 7.65 -8.74 4.28
C ASN A 143 6.90 -10.06 4.48
N TYR A 144 5.66 -10.11 4.00
CA TYR A 144 4.84 -11.33 4.06
C TYR A 144 5.48 -12.54 3.36
N TYR A 145 6.48 -12.33 2.51
CA TYR A 145 7.20 -13.34 1.73
C TYR A 145 8.65 -13.59 2.19
N ASP A 146 9.07 -13.02 3.32
CA ASP A 146 10.45 -13.20 3.81
C ASP A 146 10.68 -14.60 4.37
N ASP A 147 9.61 -15.27 4.80
CA ASP A 147 9.62 -16.67 5.25
C ASP A 147 8.51 -17.46 4.51
N PRO A 148 8.80 -18.66 3.95
CA PRO A 148 7.80 -19.45 3.24
C PRO A 148 6.61 -19.87 4.11
N LEU A 149 6.85 -20.25 5.38
CA LEU A 149 5.80 -20.63 6.31
C LEU A 149 4.93 -19.42 6.68
N LEU A 150 5.54 -18.24 6.82
CA LEU A 150 4.78 -17.00 6.99
C LEU A 150 3.82 -16.78 5.81
N PHE A 151 4.34 -16.85 4.57
CA PHE A 151 3.52 -16.66 3.37
C PHE A 151 2.34 -17.63 3.35
N ASP A 152 2.59 -18.92 3.57
CA ASP A 152 1.55 -19.94 3.56
C ASP A 152 0.47 -19.67 4.62
N MET A 153 0.86 -19.21 5.82
CA MET A 153 -0.09 -18.90 6.90
C MET A 153 -0.95 -17.66 6.63
N VAL A 154 -0.41 -16.64 5.94
CA VAL A 154 -1.14 -15.38 5.69
C VAL A 154 -1.83 -15.34 4.33
N LYS A 155 -1.59 -16.32 3.45
CA LYS A 155 -2.05 -16.36 2.04
C LYS A 155 -3.56 -16.16 1.90
N ASP A 156 -4.36 -16.90 2.65
CA ASP A 156 -5.82 -16.86 2.53
C ASP A 156 -6.39 -15.52 2.96
N PHE A 157 -5.79 -14.92 4.01
CA PHE A 157 -6.13 -13.56 4.43
C PHE A 157 -5.79 -12.53 3.35
N MET A 158 -4.64 -12.68 2.67
CA MET A 158 -4.28 -11.80 1.56
C MET A 158 -5.28 -11.89 0.40
N ILE A 159 -5.73 -13.10 0.05
CA ILE A 159 -6.76 -13.30 -0.99
C ILE A 159 -8.08 -12.65 -0.56
N LEU A 160 -8.50 -12.84 0.69
CA LEU A 160 -9.71 -12.22 1.23
C LEU A 160 -9.63 -10.69 1.21
N SER A 161 -8.51 -10.14 1.64
CA SER A 161 -8.22 -8.70 1.63
C SER A 161 -8.32 -8.12 0.21
N LEU A 162 -7.64 -8.75 -0.76
CA LEU A 162 -7.68 -8.32 -2.16
C LEU A 162 -9.10 -8.38 -2.73
N LYS A 163 -9.86 -9.46 -2.48
CA LYS A 163 -11.26 -9.57 -2.91
C LYS A 163 -12.12 -8.45 -2.31
N LYS A 164 -11.91 -8.13 -1.02
CA LYS A 164 -12.60 -7.02 -0.36
C LYS A 164 -12.30 -5.69 -1.06
N HIS A 165 -11.05 -5.37 -1.32
CA HIS A 165 -10.68 -4.15 -2.06
C HIS A 165 -11.22 -4.14 -3.49
N ILE A 166 -11.17 -5.26 -4.21
CA ILE A 166 -11.70 -5.36 -5.58
C ILE A 166 -13.19 -5.00 -5.62
N SER A 167 -13.96 -5.50 -4.66
CA SER A 167 -15.40 -5.23 -4.54
C SER A 167 -15.76 -3.75 -4.32
N MET A 168 -14.79 -2.89 -3.97
CA MET A 168 -15.02 -1.47 -3.75
C MET A 168 -15.21 -0.66 -5.04
N GLY A 169 -14.77 -1.21 -6.18
CA GLY A 169 -14.79 -0.55 -7.49
C GLY A 169 -13.40 -0.49 -8.11
N ILE A 170 -12.69 -1.62 -8.18
CA ILE A 170 -11.37 -1.70 -8.81
C ILE A 170 -11.51 -2.24 -10.23
N ASP A 171 -10.74 -1.68 -11.17
CA ASP A 171 -10.49 -2.28 -12.47
C ASP A 171 -9.51 -3.45 -12.31
N THR A 172 -9.98 -4.66 -12.62
CA THR A 172 -9.19 -5.90 -12.51
C THR A 172 -8.57 -6.34 -13.83
N SER A 173 -8.74 -5.59 -14.92
CA SER A 173 -8.11 -5.89 -16.21
C SER A 173 -6.58 -5.88 -16.10
N LYS A 174 -6.02 -4.97 -15.30
CA LYS A 174 -4.59 -4.79 -15.07
C LYS A 174 -4.31 -4.30 -13.66
N VAL A 175 -3.33 -4.91 -12.99
CA VAL A 175 -2.80 -4.45 -11.70
C VAL A 175 -1.33 -4.05 -11.83
N PHE A 176 -0.94 -2.96 -11.18
CA PHE A 176 0.46 -2.54 -11.13
C PHE A 176 1.10 -3.11 -9.85
N VAL A 177 2.14 -3.92 -9.99
CA VAL A 177 2.79 -4.57 -8.84
C VAL A 177 4.16 -3.98 -8.61
N LEU A 178 4.38 -3.45 -7.41
CA LEU A 178 5.64 -2.82 -7.01
C LEU A 178 6.59 -3.87 -6.44
N GLY A 179 7.68 -4.13 -7.16
CA GLY A 179 8.77 -5.04 -6.81
C GLY A 179 8.69 -6.40 -7.52
N LYS A 180 9.84 -6.84 -8.05
CA LYS A 180 9.95 -8.12 -8.78
C LYS A 180 9.61 -9.33 -7.90
N LYS A 181 10.19 -9.41 -6.70
CA LYS A 181 9.88 -10.48 -5.74
C LYS A 181 8.40 -10.45 -5.34
N ASN A 182 7.84 -9.26 -5.09
CA ASN A 182 6.41 -9.10 -4.81
C ASN A 182 5.54 -9.68 -5.93
N ALA A 183 5.88 -9.40 -7.19
CA ALA A 183 5.16 -9.92 -8.35
C ALA A 183 5.12 -11.45 -8.42
N GLU A 184 6.19 -12.15 -8.04
CA GLU A 184 6.20 -13.61 -7.98
C GLU A 184 5.14 -14.16 -7.01
N PHE A 185 4.95 -13.50 -5.86
CA PHE A 185 3.93 -13.91 -4.89
C PHE A 185 2.52 -13.48 -5.30
N ILE A 186 2.34 -12.28 -5.86
CA ILE A 186 1.05 -11.87 -6.42
C ILE A 186 0.62 -12.82 -7.56
N GLN A 187 1.54 -13.29 -8.40
CA GLN A 187 1.26 -14.30 -9.41
C GLN A 187 0.75 -15.62 -8.81
N LYS A 188 1.34 -16.08 -7.69
CA LYS A 188 0.84 -17.26 -6.96
C LYS A 188 -0.60 -17.05 -6.47
N LEU A 189 -0.87 -15.91 -5.82
CA LEU A 189 -2.22 -15.55 -5.37
C LEU A 189 -3.21 -15.49 -6.56
N ASN A 190 -2.79 -14.87 -7.67
CA ASN A 190 -3.63 -14.70 -8.84
C ASN A 190 -3.92 -16.03 -9.57
N LYS A 191 -2.95 -16.96 -9.61
CA LYS A 191 -3.15 -18.30 -10.17
C LYS A 191 -4.22 -19.08 -9.42
N GLU A 192 -4.29 -18.90 -8.10
CA GLU A 192 -5.26 -19.57 -7.23
C GLU A 192 -6.64 -18.90 -7.28
N ALA A 193 -6.69 -17.58 -7.14
CA ALA A 193 -7.93 -16.84 -6.93
C ALA A 193 -8.46 -16.08 -8.16
N LYS A 194 -7.71 -16.04 -9.28
CA LYS A 194 -8.07 -15.36 -10.55
C LYS A 194 -8.56 -13.92 -10.33
N LEU A 195 -7.74 -13.12 -9.66
CA LEU A 195 -8.08 -11.77 -9.20
C LEU A 195 -7.91 -10.70 -10.29
N PHE A 196 -6.93 -10.86 -11.19
CA PHE A 196 -6.53 -9.85 -12.18
C PHE A 196 -6.22 -10.49 -13.54
N GLY A 197 -6.44 -9.73 -14.62
CA GLY A 197 -6.11 -10.11 -16.00
C GLY A 197 -4.60 -10.03 -16.28
N ASP A 198 -4.04 -8.83 -16.23
CA ASP A 198 -2.62 -8.54 -16.48
C ASP A 198 -1.91 -7.98 -15.22
N LEU A 199 -0.62 -8.29 -15.08
CA LEU A 199 0.24 -7.82 -14.00
C LEU A 199 1.38 -6.98 -14.57
N LYS A 200 1.27 -5.66 -14.45
CA LYS A 200 2.35 -4.73 -14.84
C LYS A 200 3.33 -4.54 -13.69
N ILE A 201 4.54 -5.08 -13.84
CA ILE A 201 5.57 -5.02 -12.80
C ILE A 201 6.39 -3.71 -12.92
N LEU A 202 6.56 -3.02 -11.79
CA LEU A 202 7.41 -1.84 -11.64
C LEU A 202 8.39 -2.04 -10.48
N GLU A 203 9.59 -1.47 -10.55
CA GLU A 203 10.56 -1.55 -9.46
C GLU A 203 10.06 -0.86 -8.21
N HIS A 204 10.20 -1.48 -7.04
CA HIS A 204 9.67 -0.92 -5.81
C HIS A 204 10.32 0.44 -5.47
N PRO A 205 9.55 1.47 -5.01
CA PRO A 205 10.09 2.80 -4.69
C PRO A 205 11.30 2.78 -3.74
N ARG A 206 11.25 1.92 -2.71
CA ARG A 206 12.39 1.68 -1.80
C ARG A 206 13.66 1.23 -2.54
N TYR A 207 13.56 0.27 -3.46
CA TYR A 207 14.71 -0.21 -4.22
C TYR A 207 15.32 0.92 -5.04
N ILE A 208 14.48 1.72 -5.69
CA ILE A 208 14.93 2.85 -6.51
C ILE A 208 15.71 3.84 -5.64
N GLN A 209 15.16 4.22 -4.49
CA GLN A 209 15.82 5.19 -3.61
C GLN A 209 17.10 4.66 -2.95
N GLN A 210 17.17 3.36 -2.66
CA GLN A 210 18.34 2.77 -2.01
C GLN A 210 19.49 2.51 -2.98
N TYR A 211 19.19 2.02 -4.19
CA TYR A 211 20.21 1.48 -5.09
C TYR A 211 20.34 2.26 -6.40
N LYS A 212 19.30 3.01 -6.79
CA LYS A 212 19.17 3.65 -8.10
C LYS A 212 18.83 5.14 -8.00
N SER A 213 19.17 5.80 -6.89
CA SER A 213 18.81 7.20 -6.64
C SER A 213 19.34 8.16 -7.70
N LYS A 214 20.51 7.88 -8.28
CA LYS A 214 21.08 8.65 -9.41
C LYS A 214 20.27 8.53 -10.70
N GLU A 215 19.52 7.45 -10.85
CA GLU A 215 18.66 7.16 -12.00
C GLU A 215 17.18 7.48 -11.70
N LYS A 216 16.86 8.16 -10.59
CA LYS A 216 15.48 8.37 -10.11
C LYS A 216 14.51 8.83 -11.21
N GLN A 217 14.92 9.81 -12.02
CA GLN A 217 14.07 10.36 -13.08
C GLN A 217 13.68 9.30 -14.12
N LEU A 218 14.60 8.44 -14.53
CA LEU A 218 14.33 7.33 -15.45
C LEU A 218 13.20 6.43 -14.94
N TYR A 219 13.17 6.15 -13.63
CA TYR A 219 12.10 5.34 -13.03
C TYR A 219 10.79 6.12 -12.90
N ILE A 220 10.82 7.44 -12.65
CA ILE A 220 9.61 8.28 -12.67
C ILE A 220 8.98 8.25 -14.07
N ASP A 221 9.77 8.45 -15.12
CA ASP A 221 9.31 8.41 -16.51
C ASP A 221 8.70 7.04 -16.84
N LYS A 222 9.39 5.95 -16.44
CA LYS A 222 8.89 4.57 -16.60
C LYS A 222 7.54 4.36 -15.90
N TYR A 223 7.38 4.87 -14.68
CA TYR A 223 6.11 4.80 -13.95
C TYR A 223 5.01 5.54 -14.70
N ILE A 224 5.25 6.80 -15.10
CA ILE A 224 4.26 7.62 -15.80
C ILE A 224 3.83 6.96 -17.12
N ILE A 225 4.77 6.44 -17.91
CA ILE A 225 4.46 5.71 -19.15
C ILE A 225 3.55 4.50 -18.87
N ALA A 226 3.90 3.69 -17.87
CA ALA A 226 3.12 2.52 -17.52
C ALA A 226 1.71 2.89 -17.03
N LEU A 227 1.60 3.93 -16.20
CA LEU A 227 0.34 4.40 -15.62
C LEU A 227 -0.57 5.10 -16.64
N ASN A 228 -0.03 5.68 -17.70
CA ASN A 228 -0.83 6.28 -18.78
C ASN A 228 -1.18 5.31 -19.91
N THR A 229 -0.67 4.08 -19.87
CA THR A 229 -1.08 3.05 -20.84
C THR A 229 -2.54 2.65 -20.59
N PRO A 230 -3.42 2.66 -21.61
CA PRO A 230 -4.80 2.20 -21.47
C PRO A 230 -4.88 0.75 -20.95
N THR A 231 -5.95 0.46 -20.22
CA THR A 231 -6.31 -0.90 -19.84
C THR A 231 -7.05 -1.64 -20.93
#